data_AF-A0A1H8V8H4-F1
#
_entry.id   AF-A0A1H8V8H4-F1
#
_cell.length_a   1.000
_cell.length_b   1.000
_cell.length_c   1.000
_cell.angle_alpha   90.00
_cell.angle_beta   90.00
_cell.angle_gamma   90.00
#
_symmetry.space_group_name_H-M   'P 1'
#
loop_
_entity.id
_entity.type
_entity.pdbx_description
1 polymer ?
#
loop_
_entity_poly.entity_id
_entity_poly.type
_entity_poly.pdbx_seq_one_letter_code
_entity_poly.pdbx_strand_id
1 'polypeptide(L)'
;MSAFESKSAGRPSRAKPGPLRTASLALSLTIAPMSAATEEAGKLSVQPGQADKLADSSSARHLATGERISNLLSHPAFKGFAPLILPWDGRSYDPEMRLDQIASLLPYHSEVKPDVVAAGLNRMIEDVAAGHQVFFDIYSEEEKRSDPSKASAGLFFFRGPPDAPFAMIAPGGGFAYVGSVHEGFPYANEINACGYNAFVVRYRAGAGGGVATEDMAAALSFVFRNARKLGISTEGYSLWGSSAGARMAASIGSRGVAAFGGDRVDGPTAVVMAYTAHSDRAPVEPPTFAVVGEDDGIASPATMRRRIDALRRAGTPVEYLEYPRVGHGFGTGAGTSAQGWIAAACEFWKKSMPRPDGKVTP
;
A
#
# COMPACT_ATOMS: atom_id res chain seq x y z
N MET A 1 -11.52 -24.30 -55.99
CA MET A 1 -12.39 -23.13 -55.77
C MET A 1 -12.23 -22.73 -54.30
N SER A 2 -11.72 -21.58 -53.88
CA SER A 2 -11.11 -20.42 -54.51
C SER A 2 -10.10 -19.89 -53.50
N ALA A 3 -8.89 -19.58 -53.95
CA ALA A 3 -7.96 -18.70 -53.23
C ALA A 3 -8.55 -17.29 -53.16
N PHE A 4 -8.25 -16.54 -52.09
CA PHE A 4 -8.32 -15.08 -52.16
C PHE A 4 -7.14 -14.44 -51.43
N GLU A 5 -6.48 -13.60 -52.19
CA GLU A 5 -5.19 -12.97 -51.98
C GLU A 5 -5.20 -11.86 -50.93
N SER A 6 -4.03 -11.68 -50.33
CA SER A 6 -3.62 -10.48 -49.63
C SER A 6 -3.59 -9.26 -50.56
N LYS A 7 -4.17 -8.14 -50.12
CA LYS A 7 -3.80 -6.80 -50.61
C LYS A 7 -3.53 -5.86 -49.45
N SER A 8 -2.32 -5.31 -49.46
CA SER A 8 -1.84 -4.25 -48.58
C SER A 8 -2.60 -2.95 -48.81
N ALA A 9 -3.06 -2.30 -47.74
CA ALA A 9 -3.49 -0.91 -47.77
C ALA A 9 -2.45 -0.04 -47.06
N GLY A 10 -2.02 1.01 -47.75
CA GLY A 10 -0.92 1.89 -47.37
C GLY A 10 -1.22 2.81 -46.18
N ARG A 11 -0.15 3.20 -45.49
CA ARG A 11 -0.11 4.23 -44.44
C ARG A 11 -0.39 5.61 -45.03
N PRO A 12 -1.20 6.47 -44.39
CA PRO A 12 -1.27 7.88 -44.73
C PRO A 12 -0.06 8.66 -44.17
N SER A 13 0.47 9.52 -45.03
CA SER A 13 1.60 10.43 -44.84
C SER A 13 1.36 11.46 -43.73
N ARG A 14 2.36 11.65 -42.86
CA ARG A 14 2.44 12.74 -41.88
C ARG A 14 2.85 14.04 -42.56
N ALA A 15 1.96 15.04 -42.55
CA ALA A 15 2.28 16.41 -42.93
C ALA A 15 3.25 17.05 -41.92
N LYS A 16 4.31 17.70 -42.43
CA LYS A 16 5.29 18.47 -41.66
C LYS A 16 4.74 19.87 -41.35
N PRO A 17 4.84 20.40 -40.11
CA PRO A 17 4.57 21.80 -39.85
C PRO A 17 5.76 22.67 -40.28
N GLY A 18 5.48 23.79 -40.94
CA GLY A 18 6.45 24.81 -41.33
C GLY A 18 6.93 25.68 -40.15
N PRO A 19 7.96 26.52 -40.35
CA PRO A 19 8.66 27.20 -39.27
C PRO A 19 7.83 28.39 -38.73
N LEU A 20 7.59 28.39 -37.42
CA LEU A 20 7.04 29.52 -36.68
C LEU A 20 8.15 30.56 -36.44
N ARG A 21 7.89 31.79 -36.90
CA ARG A 21 8.74 32.97 -36.72
C ARG A 21 8.78 33.37 -35.24
N THR A 22 9.98 33.50 -34.70
CA THR A 22 10.29 34.11 -33.41
C THR A 22 10.08 35.63 -33.48
N ALA A 23 9.14 36.16 -32.70
CA ALA A 23 9.04 37.59 -32.41
C ALA A 23 9.57 37.83 -30.99
N SER A 24 10.77 38.39 -30.89
CA SER A 24 11.35 38.88 -29.65
C SER A 24 10.69 40.20 -29.26
N LEU A 25 9.95 40.21 -28.15
CA LEU A 25 9.50 41.44 -27.52
C LEU A 25 10.41 41.72 -26.32
N ALA A 26 11.32 42.68 -26.49
CA ALA A 26 12.13 43.23 -25.41
C ALA A 26 11.25 44.14 -24.55
N LEU A 27 11.03 43.76 -23.29
CA LEU A 27 10.37 44.61 -22.30
C LEU A 27 11.44 45.16 -21.35
N SER A 28 11.76 46.44 -21.50
CA SER A 28 12.69 47.18 -20.65
C SER A 28 12.12 47.33 -19.24
N LEU A 29 12.76 46.72 -18.23
CA LEU A 29 12.50 47.00 -16.82
C LEU A 29 13.29 48.24 -16.39
N THR A 30 12.59 49.30 -16.02
CA THR A 30 13.13 50.42 -15.24
C THR A 30 13.12 50.06 -13.76
N ILE A 31 14.28 50.15 -13.13
CA ILE A 31 14.49 49.97 -11.69
C ILE A 31 14.31 51.33 -11.00
N ALA A 32 13.45 51.38 -9.97
CA ALA A 32 13.43 52.46 -8.99
C ALA A 32 13.47 51.85 -7.58
N PRO A 33 14.25 52.40 -6.64
CA PRO A 33 14.44 51.81 -5.32
C PRO A 33 13.39 52.31 -4.33
N MET A 34 12.94 51.47 -3.40
CA MET A 34 12.22 51.93 -2.22
C MET A 34 12.67 51.16 -0.97
N SER A 35 12.70 51.96 0.10
CA SER A 35 13.36 51.80 1.39
C SER A 35 12.77 50.70 2.27
N ALA A 36 13.59 50.31 3.25
CA ALA A 36 13.29 49.44 4.38
C ALA A 36 11.99 49.77 5.12
N ALA A 37 11.31 48.71 5.56
CA ALA A 37 10.30 48.74 6.61
C ALA A 37 10.62 47.63 7.62
N THR A 38 10.89 48.05 8.85
CA THR A 38 10.82 47.27 10.09
C THR A 38 9.53 47.61 10.84
N GLU A 39 9.12 46.71 11.73
CA GLU A 39 7.95 46.75 12.66
C GLU A 39 6.60 46.35 12.02
N GLU A 40 5.69 45.59 12.65
CA GLU A 40 5.48 45.30 14.06
C GLU A 40 4.61 44.03 14.24
N ALA A 41 4.48 43.61 15.50
CA ALA A 41 4.01 42.33 16.00
C ALA A 41 2.50 42.04 15.83
N GLY A 42 2.19 40.79 15.48
CA GLY A 42 0.90 40.15 15.75
C GLY A 42 1.07 39.02 16.77
N LYS A 43 0.90 39.33 18.06
CA LYS A 43 0.81 38.34 19.14
C LYS A 43 -0.49 37.53 18.97
N LEU A 44 -0.40 36.25 18.61
CA LEU A 44 -1.46 35.29 18.96
C LEU A 44 -1.32 34.96 20.45
N SER A 45 -2.23 35.52 21.25
CA SER A 45 -2.42 35.13 22.63
C SER A 45 -3.02 33.72 22.67
N VAL A 46 -2.21 32.72 23.03
CA VAL A 46 -2.72 31.43 23.48
C VAL A 46 -3.01 31.56 24.97
N GLN A 47 -4.29 31.68 25.33
CA GLN A 47 -4.69 31.39 26.70
C GLN A 47 -4.66 29.86 26.89
N PRO A 48 -4.09 29.34 27.99
CA PRO A 48 -4.16 27.92 28.30
C PRO A 48 -5.57 27.61 28.79
N GLY A 49 -6.45 27.24 27.85
CA GLY A 49 -7.68 26.56 28.17
C GLY A 49 -7.33 25.17 28.70
N GLN A 50 -7.75 24.89 29.93
CA GLN A 50 -7.87 23.55 30.47
C GLN A 50 -8.74 22.73 29.50
N ALA A 51 -8.11 21.98 28.60
CA ALA A 51 -8.79 21.02 27.75
C ALA A 51 -8.82 19.68 28.49
N ASP A 52 -10.03 19.27 28.81
CA ASP A 52 -10.45 18.03 29.45
C ASP A 52 -9.54 16.83 29.16
N LYS A 53 -8.77 16.42 30.18
CA LYS A 53 -8.26 15.06 30.30
C LYS A 53 -9.37 14.15 30.84
N LEU A 54 -10.37 13.94 30.00
CA LEU A 54 -11.15 12.70 29.97
C LEU A 54 -11.00 12.21 28.54
N ALA A 55 -9.92 11.48 28.27
CA ALA A 55 -9.87 10.64 27.08
C ALA A 55 -11.17 9.82 27.12
N ASP A 56 -12.04 10.02 26.13
CA ASP A 56 -13.35 9.39 26.07
C ASP A 56 -13.14 7.89 26.12
N SER A 57 -13.44 7.26 27.26
CA SER A 57 -13.19 5.84 27.52
C SER A 57 -13.86 4.92 26.48
N SER A 58 -14.84 5.45 25.74
CA SER A 58 -15.49 4.76 24.63
C SER A 58 -14.59 4.60 23.40
N SER A 59 -13.64 5.52 23.17
CA SER A 59 -12.72 5.49 22.04
C SER A 59 -11.59 4.45 22.19
N ALA A 60 -11.32 4.00 23.41
CA ALA A 60 -10.30 3.00 23.73
C ALA A 60 -10.86 1.59 23.90
N ARG A 61 -12.18 1.38 23.72
CA ARG A 61 -12.81 0.07 23.94
C ARG A 61 -12.42 -0.90 22.83
N HIS A 62 -11.83 -2.02 23.19
CA HIS A 62 -11.48 -3.05 22.21
C HIS A 62 -12.72 -3.79 21.68
N LEU A 63 -12.66 -4.17 20.41
CA LEU A 63 -13.62 -5.04 19.75
C LEU A 63 -13.28 -6.51 20.09
N ALA A 64 -14.28 -7.26 20.55
CA ALA A 64 -14.19 -8.71 20.69
C ALA A 64 -14.63 -9.40 19.39
N THR A 65 -14.16 -10.64 19.16
CA THR A 65 -14.53 -11.43 17.96
C THR A 65 -16.02 -11.68 17.82
N GLY A 66 -16.77 -11.69 18.94
CA GLY A 66 -18.21 -11.84 18.94
C GLY A 66 -19.01 -10.57 18.64
N GLU A 67 -18.34 -9.41 18.49
CA GLU A 67 -19.03 -8.14 18.27
C GLU A 67 -19.53 -7.99 16.84
N ARG A 68 -20.58 -7.18 16.69
CA ARG A 68 -21.25 -6.95 15.41
C ARG A 68 -20.47 -5.99 14.52
N ILE A 69 -20.62 -6.13 13.20
CA ILE A 69 -20.09 -5.19 12.21
C ILE A 69 -20.62 -3.77 12.44
N SER A 70 -21.86 -3.63 12.90
CA SER A 70 -22.40 -2.32 13.32
C SER A 70 -21.60 -1.66 14.45
N ASN A 71 -21.06 -2.42 15.40
CA ASN A 71 -20.20 -1.90 16.47
C ASN A 71 -18.86 -1.40 15.89
N LEU A 72 -18.28 -2.12 14.92
CA LEU A 72 -17.09 -1.66 14.20
C LEU A 72 -17.38 -0.37 13.43
N LEU A 73 -18.47 -0.33 12.66
CA LEU A 73 -18.81 0.82 11.81
C LEU A 73 -19.15 2.09 12.61
N SER A 74 -19.67 1.93 13.82
CA SER A 74 -20.01 3.03 14.72
C SER A 74 -18.91 3.34 15.75
N HIS A 75 -17.79 2.61 15.74
CA HIS A 75 -16.74 2.77 16.73
C HIS A 75 -16.13 4.18 16.66
N PRO A 76 -16.03 4.93 17.78
CA PRO A 76 -15.50 6.31 17.77
C PRO A 76 -14.10 6.42 17.17
N ALA A 77 -13.23 5.43 17.42
CA ALA A 77 -11.87 5.41 16.88
C ALA A 77 -11.81 5.36 15.34
N PHE A 78 -12.86 4.89 14.68
CA PHE A 78 -12.91 4.73 13.22
C PHE A 78 -13.75 5.80 12.52
N LYS A 79 -14.17 6.83 13.26
CA LYS A 79 -14.96 7.93 12.72
C LYS A 79 -14.27 8.56 11.51
N GLY A 80 -15.00 8.61 10.39
CA GLY A 80 -14.54 9.19 9.12
C GLY A 80 -13.95 8.18 8.13
N PHE A 81 -13.58 6.96 8.57
CA PHE A 81 -12.99 5.95 7.69
C PHE A 81 -13.47 4.51 7.93
N ALA A 82 -14.38 4.28 8.89
CA ALA A 82 -14.84 2.93 9.25
C ALA A 82 -15.28 2.05 8.06
N PRO A 83 -16.01 2.55 7.04
CA PRO A 83 -16.37 1.73 5.89
C PRO A 83 -15.16 1.22 5.09
N LEU A 84 -14.04 1.95 5.09
CA LEU A 84 -12.82 1.63 4.35
C LEU A 84 -12.01 0.49 4.99
N ILE A 85 -12.30 0.16 6.24
CA ILE A 85 -11.75 -1.00 6.95
C ILE A 85 -12.29 -2.29 6.32
N LEU A 86 -13.55 -2.27 5.86
CA LEU A 86 -14.21 -3.45 5.31
C LEU A 86 -13.88 -3.65 3.82
N PRO A 87 -13.97 -4.89 3.30
CA PRO A 87 -13.29 -5.24 2.06
C PRO A 87 -13.90 -4.64 0.77
N TRP A 88 -15.21 -4.44 0.76
CA TRP A 88 -15.99 -4.12 -0.45
C TRP A 88 -16.34 -2.63 -0.54
N ASP A 89 -16.16 -2.05 -1.73
CA ASP A 89 -16.63 -0.72 -2.06
C ASP A 89 -18.12 -0.71 -2.40
N GLY A 90 -18.84 0.32 -1.94
CA GLY A 90 -20.24 0.57 -2.32
C GLY A 90 -21.24 -0.50 -1.90
N ARG A 91 -20.83 -1.47 -1.06
CA ARG A 91 -21.68 -2.56 -0.60
C ARG A 91 -22.22 -2.28 0.80
N SER A 92 -23.51 -2.55 1.01
CA SER A 92 -24.08 -2.60 2.36
C SER A 92 -23.65 -3.88 3.07
N TYR A 93 -23.24 -3.75 4.32
CA TYR A 93 -22.91 -4.89 5.18
C TYR A 93 -24.11 -5.23 6.06
N ASP A 94 -24.28 -6.51 6.37
CA ASP A 94 -25.23 -6.93 7.39
C ASP A 94 -24.78 -6.36 8.74
N PRO A 95 -25.55 -5.44 9.36
CA PRO A 95 -25.17 -4.82 10.63
C PRO A 95 -25.15 -5.83 11.78
N GLU A 96 -25.83 -6.96 11.64
CA GLU A 96 -25.96 -7.99 12.66
C GLU A 96 -24.85 -9.05 12.57
N MET A 97 -24.16 -9.15 11.42
CA MET A 97 -23.00 -10.03 11.22
C MET A 97 -21.96 -9.79 12.31
N ARG A 98 -21.38 -10.87 12.82
CA ARG A 98 -20.34 -10.82 13.85
C ARG A 98 -18.94 -10.87 13.25
N LEU A 99 -17.94 -10.32 13.94
CA LEU A 99 -16.54 -10.31 13.47
C LEU A 99 -15.97 -11.71 13.28
N ASP A 100 -16.42 -12.71 14.03
CA ASP A 100 -16.05 -14.11 13.81
C ASP A 100 -16.63 -14.74 12.54
N GLN A 101 -17.56 -14.05 11.88
CA GLN A 101 -18.10 -14.44 10.57
C GLN A 101 -17.43 -13.67 9.43
N ILE A 102 -16.45 -12.80 9.70
CA ILE A 102 -15.83 -11.91 8.70
C ILE A 102 -15.22 -12.65 7.50
N ALA A 103 -14.84 -13.93 7.69
CA ALA A 103 -14.36 -14.80 6.62
C ALA A 103 -15.34 -14.89 5.44
N SER A 104 -16.66 -14.78 5.67
CA SER A 104 -17.66 -14.80 4.59
C SER A 104 -17.56 -13.59 3.65
N LEU A 105 -16.86 -12.53 4.04
CA LEU A 105 -16.60 -11.35 3.21
C LEU A 105 -15.35 -11.49 2.35
N LEU A 106 -14.57 -12.57 2.51
CA LEU A 106 -13.25 -12.77 1.92
C LEU A 106 -13.19 -14.09 1.12
N PRO A 107 -13.96 -14.22 0.01
CA PRO A 107 -14.17 -15.51 -0.68
C PRO A 107 -12.91 -16.09 -1.37
N TYR A 108 -11.82 -15.33 -1.46
CA TYR A 108 -10.55 -15.82 -2.02
C TYR A 108 -9.52 -16.15 -0.93
N HIS A 109 -9.84 -15.92 0.34
CA HIS A 109 -8.93 -16.14 1.45
C HIS A 109 -9.24 -17.42 2.19
N SER A 110 -8.20 -18.06 2.70
CA SER A 110 -8.29 -19.17 3.63
C SER A 110 -7.71 -18.73 4.98
N GLU A 111 -7.90 -19.55 6.01
CA GLU A 111 -7.27 -19.33 7.32
C GLU A 111 -7.57 -17.97 7.95
N VAL A 112 -8.73 -17.37 7.67
CA VAL A 112 -9.16 -16.12 8.32
C VAL A 112 -9.44 -16.39 9.79
N LYS A 113 -8.55 -15.90 10.67
CA LYS A 113 -8.64 -16.08 12.12
C LYS A 113 -9.25 -14.83 12.77
N PRO A 114 -10.46 -14.91 13.37
CA PRO A 114 -11.14 -13.75 13.94
C PRO A 114 -10.35 -12.99 15.01
N ASP A 115 -9.58 -13.71 15.83
CA ASP A 115 -8.71 -13.15 16.87
C ASP A 115 -7.55 -12.34 16.26
N VAL A 116 -6.96 -12.83 15.17
CA VAL A 116 -5.92 -12.09 14.42
C VAL A 116 -6.50 -10.83 13.78
N VAL A 117 -7.70 -10.92 13.19
CA VAL A 117 -8.43 -9.77 12.66
C VAL A 117 -8.71 -8.73 13.76
N ALA A 118 -9.27 -9.18 14.89
CA ALA A 118 -9.60 -8.31 16.01
C ALA A 118 -8.34 -7.64 16.59
N ALA A 119 -7.21 -8.35 16.68
CA ALA A 119 -5.94 -7.77 17.12
C ALA A 119 -5.46 -6.63 16.20
N GLY A 120 -5.61 -6.77 14.87
CA GLY A 120 -5.32 -5.70 13.90
C GLY A 120 -6.19 -4.46 14.11
N LEU A 121 -7.49 -4.66 14.34
CA LEU A 121 -8.44 -3.56 14.61
C LEU A 121 -8.16 -2.88 15.95
N ASN A 122 -7.90 -3.67 17.00
CA ASN A 122 -7.63 -3.16 18.34
C ASN A 122 -6.32 -2.39 18.40
N ARG A 123 -5.30 -2.81 17.63
CA ARG A 123 -4.07 -2.02 17.48
C ARG A 123 -4.35 -0.60 16.95
N MET A 124 -5.24 -0.45 15.95
CA MET A 124 -5.63 0.88 15.47
C MET A 124 -6.42 1.67 16.51
N ILE A 125 -7.28 1.01 17.29
CA ILE A 125 -8.01 1.64 18.40
C ILE A 125 -7.03 2.20 19.43
N GLU A 126 -5.99 1.43 19.79
CA GLU A 126 -4.93 1.85 20.71
C GLU A 126 -4.16 3.07 20.17
N ASP A 127 -3.82 3.08 18.88
CA ASP A 127 -3.16 4.24 18.25
C ASP A 127 -4.04 5.50 18.30
N VAL A 128 -5.32 5.37 18.00
CA VAL A 128 -6.26 6.51 18.06
C VAL A 128 -6.46 6.99 19.50
N ALA A 129 -6.58 6.07 20.45
CA ALA A 129 -6.68 6.41 21.87
C ALA A 129 -5.42 7.10 22.40
N ALA A 130 -4.25 6.80 21.83
CA ALA A 130 -2.99 7.50 22.07
C ALA A 130 -2.89 8.87 21.35
N GLY A 131 -3.92 9.28 20.61
CA GLY A 131 -3.96 10.55 19.87
C GLY A 131 -3.24 10.51 18.53
N HIS A 132 -2.93 9.31 18.00
CA HIS A 132 -2.29 9.17 16.69
C HIS A 132 -3.33 9.08 15.56
N GLN A 133 -3.07 9.80 14.48
CA GLN A 133 -3.81 9.61 13.24
C GLN A 133 -3.42 8.28 12.59
N VAL A 134 -4.41 7.43 12.32
CA VAL A 134 -4.22 6.08 11.74
C VAL A 134 -4.65 5.97 10.28
N PHE A 135 -5.48 6.89 9.78
CA PHE A 135 -5.93 6.91 8.39
C PHE A 135 -5.62 8.25 7.73
N PHE A 136 -5.17 8.19 6.49
CA PHE A 136 -4.79 9.33 5.67
C PHE A 136 -5.50 9.29 4.32
N ASP A 137 -6.12 10.41 3.97
CA ASP A 137 -6.53 10.69 2.61
C ASP A 137 -5.29 10.92 1.73
N ILE A 138 -5.18 10.15 0.66
CA ILE A 138 -4.10 10.28 -0.32
C ILE A 138 -4.48 11.15 -1.52
N TYR A 139 -5.77 11.47 -1.64
CA TYR A 139 -6.34 12.33 -2.68
C TYR A 139 -6.98 13.57 -2.09
N SER A 140 -6.82 14.70 -2.79
CA SER A 140 -7.45 15.97 -2.42
C SER A 140 -8.96 15.95 -2.68
N GLU A 141 -9.69 16.86 -2.02
CA GLU A 141 -11.12 17.04 -2.25
C GLU A 141 -11.46 17.47 -3.68
N GLU A 142 -10.54 18.15 -4.36
CA GLU A 142 -10.68 18.49 -5.79
C GLU A 142 -10.59 17.26 -6.69
N GLU A 143 -9.64 16.36 -6.40
CA GLU A 143 -9.52 15.10 -7.13
C GLU A 143 -10.72 14.20 -6.88
N LYS A 144 -11.21 14.10 -5.63
CA LYS A 144 -12.41 13.33 -5.31
C LYS A 144 -13.67 13.93 -5.96
N ARG A 145 -13.77 15.26 -6.08
CA ARG A 145 -14.88 15.88 -6.82
C ARG A 145 -14.84 15.54 -8.31
N SER A 146 -13.64 15.41 -8.88
CA SER A 146 -13.44 15.10 -10.29
C SER A 146 -13.61 13.61 -10.58
N ASP A 147 -13.16 12.75 -9.67
CA ASP A 147 -13.34 11.30 -9.69
C ASP A 147 -13.78 10.82 -8.29
N PRO A 148 -15.10 10.73 -8.04
CA PRO A 148 -15.65 10.34 -6.74
C PRO A 148 -15.22 8.96 -6.26
N SER A 149 -14.78 8.06 -7.15
CA SER A 149 -14.29 6.74 -6.73
C SER A 149 -13.04 6.83 -5.86
N LYS A 150 -12.26 7.91 -5.97
CA LYS A 150 -11.05 8.15 -5.16
C LYS A 150 -11.35 8.27 -3.65
N ALA A 151 -12.60 8.51 -3.26
CA ALA A 151 -13.01 8.47 -1.86
C ALA A 151 -12.93 7.06 -1.23
N SER A 152 -12.87 6.01 -2.05
CA SER A 152 -12.65 4.62 -1.61
C SER A 152 -11.18 4.26 -1.47
N ALA A 153 -10.25 5.20 -1.71
CA ALA A 153 -8.82 4.99 -1.58
C ALA A 153 -8.24 5.79 -0.42
N GLY A 154 -7.19 5.24 0.18
CA GLY A 154 -6.49 5.88 1.30
C GLY A 154 -5.38 5.01 1.85
N LEU A 155 -4.86 5.44 2.99
CA LEU A 155 -3.69 4.82 3.59
C LEU A 155 -3.84 4.68 5.10
N PHE A 156 -3.76 3.45 5.59
CA PHE A 156 -3.66 3.19 7.02
C PHE A 156 -2.19 3.21 7.45
N PHE A 157 -1.90 3.79 8.61
CA PHE A 157 -0.55 3.83 9.18
C PHE A 157 -0.50 3.13 10.54
N PHE A 158 0.29 2.07 10.60
CA PHE A 158 0.66 1.34 11.80
C PHE A 158 2.07 1.76 12.21
N ARG A 159 2.14 2.64 13.21
CA ARG A 159 3.41 3.22 13.66
C ARG A 159 4.28 2.18 14.36
N GLY A 160 5.50 2.08 13.87
CA GLY A 160 6.62 1.41 14.53
C GLY A 160 7.54 2.43 15.20
N PRO A 161 8.81 2.08 15.43
CA PRO A 161 9.80 3.00 16.00
C PRO A 161 9.97 4.27 15.13
N PRO A 162 10.18 5.44 15.74
CA PRO A 162 10.51 6.67 15.02
C PRO A 162 11.73 6.48 14.11
N ASP A 163 11.70 7.12 12.95
CA ASP A 163 12.75 7.12 11.93
C ASP A 163 13.13 5.74 11.36
N ALA A 164 12.42 4.67 11.74
CA ALA A 164 12.60 3.36 11.14
C ALA A 164 12.08 3.34 9.69
N PRO A 165 12.67 2.51 8.81
CA PRO A 165 12.12 2.25 7.48
C PRO A 165 10.68 1.74 7.53
N PHE A 166 9.97 1.86 6.41
CA PHE A 166 8.58 1.40 6.32
C PHE A 166 8.37 0.28 5.28
N ALA A 167 7.36 -0.54 5.54
CA ALA A 167 6.76 -1.44 4.56
C ALA A 167 5.49 -0.79 3.97
N MET A 168 5.35 -0.80 2.65
CA MET A 168 4.10 -0.47 1.97
C MET A 168 3.37 -1.75 1.57
N ILE A 169 2.23 -2.03 2.19
CA ILE A 169 1.47 -3.27 2.08
C ILE A 169 0.25 -3.05 1.19
N ALA A 170 0.15 -3.86 0.14
CA ALA A 170 -1.03 -3.97 -0.71
C ALA A 170 -1.73 -5.31 -0.46
N PRO A 171 -2.90 -5.31 0.21
CA PRO A 171 -3.71 -6.51 0.35
C PRO A 171 -4.16 -7.07 -1.00
N GLY A 172 -4.54 -8.33 -1.02
CA GLY A 172 -5.21 -8.99 -2.13
C GLY A 172 -6.73 -8.82 -2.08
N GLY A 173 -7.43 -9.69 -2.83
CA GLY A 173 -8.87 -9.59 -3.10
C GLY A 173 -9.22 -9.53 -4.60
N GLY A 174 -8.28 -9.93 -5.47
CA GLY A 174 -8.53 -10.06 -6.91
C GLY A 174 -8.86 -8.75 -7.62
N PHE A 175 -8.49 -7.60 -7.04
CA PHE A 175 -8.97 -6.26 -7.42
C PHE A 175 -10.48 -6.06 -7.32
N ALA A 176 -11.23 -7.02 -6.77
CA ALA A 176 -12.69 -6.95 -6.57
C ALA A 176 -13.06 -6.47 -5.16
N TYR A 177 -12.17 -6.69 -4.19
CA TYR A 177 -12.23 -6.17 -2.83
C TYR A 177 -10.80 -6.00 -2.28
N VAL A 178 -10.68 -5.47 -1.05
CA VAL A 178 -9.39 -5.27 -0.37
C VAL A 178 -9.37 -6.04 0.96
N GLY A 179 -8.52 -7.06 1.06
CA GLY A 179 -8.42 -7.95 2.22
C GLY A 179 -7.70 -7.36 3.44
N SER A 180 -7.79 -6.05 3.70
CA SER A 180 -6.97 -5.36 4.73
C SER A 180 -7.07 -6.00 6.11
N VAL A 181 -8.26 -6.44 6.52
CA VAL A 181 -8.50 -7.07 7.82
C VAL A 181 -7.76 -8.40 8.02
N HIS A 182 -7.39 -9.10 6.95
CA HIS A 182 -6.78 -10.43 6.98
C HIS A 182 -5.28 -10.43 6.63
N GLU A 183 -4.88 -9.60 5.66
CA GLU A 183 -3.52 -9.58 5.13
C GLU A 183 -2.94 -8.17 4.94
N GLY A 184 -3.59 -7.16 5.55
CA GLY A 184 -3.06 -5.80 5.68
C GLY A 184 -2.67 -5.49 7.12
N PHE A 185 -3.67 -5.33 8.00
CA PHE A 185 -3.48 -4.98 9.40
C PHE A 185 -2.72 -6.05 10.19
N PRO A 186 -2.99 -7.35 10.03
CA PRO A 186 -2.19 -8.37 10.68
C PRO A 186 -0.72 -8.35 10.24
N TYR A 187 -0.44 -8.08 8.96
CA TYR A 187 0.94 -7.95 8.46
C TYR A 187 1.61 -6.75 9.10
N ALA A 188 0.91 -5.62 9.16
CA ALA A 188 1.42 -4.40 9.76
C ALA A 188 1.82 -4.61 11.23
N ASN A 189 1.02 -5.35 12.00
CA ASN A 189 1.34 -5.70 13.39
C ASN A 189 2.63 -6.55 13.49
N GLU A 190 2.77 -7.60 12.68
CA GLU A 190 3.97 -8.44 12.70
C GLU A 190 5.22 -7.68 12.20
N ILE A 191 5.06 -6.80 11.21
CA ILE A 191 6.14 -5.93 10.70
C ILE A 191 6.55 -4.89 11.76
N ASN A 192 5.61 -4.35 12.54
CA ASN A 192 5.95 -3.51 13.69
C ASN A 192 6.76 -4.28 14.74
N ALA A 193 6.44 -5.55 14.98
CA ALA A 193 7.23 -6.41 15.86
C ALA A 193 8.65 -6.69 15.33
N CYS A 194 8.87 -6.61 14.02
CA CYS A 194 10.20 -6.61 13.40
C CYS A 194 10.96 -5.28 13.54
N GLY A 195 10.35 -4.23 14.11
CA GLY A 195 10.97 -2.92 14.31
C GLY A 195 10.81 -1.93 13.16
N TYR A 196 9.81 -2.12 12.29
CA TYR A 196 9.56 -1.25 11.13
C TYR A 196 8.20 -0.55 11.20
N ASN A 197 8.09 0.56 10.48
CA ASN A 197 6.81 1.21 10.20
C ASN A 197 6.04 0.43 9.14
N ALA A 198 4.71 0.49 9.15
CA ALA A 198 3.90 -0.19 8.14
C ALA A 198 2.73 0.66 7.66
N PHE A 199 2.56 0.75 6.34
CA PHE A 199 1.43 1.38 5.70
C PHE A 199 0.61 0.34 4.93
N VAL A 200 -0.71 0.38 5.08
CA VAL A 200 -1.62 -0.53 4.35
C VAL A 200 -2.45 0.30 3.38
N VAL A 201 -2.29 0.03 2.09
CA VAL A 201 -3.05 0.72 1.04
C VAL A 201 -4.47 0.20 1.01
N ARG A 202 -5.43 1.12 1.11
CA ARG A 202 -6.78 0.90 0.64
C ARG A 202 -6.88 1.42 -0.78
N TYR A 203 -6.94 0.54 -1.76
CA TYR A 203 -7.11 0.90 -3.17
C TYR A 203 -8.58 0.77 -3.59
N ARG A 204 -8.94 1.38 -4.72
CA ARG A 204 -10.27 1.26 -5.32
C ARG A 204 -10.51 -0.15 -5.84
N ALA A 205 -11.47 -0.83 -5.21
CA ALA A 205 -11.90 -2.15 -5.62
C ALA A 205 -12.90 -2.07 -6.77
N GLY A 206 -12.88 -3.06 -7.67
CA GLY A 206 -13.74 -3.13 -8.86
C GLY A 206 -13.26 -2.28 -10.05
N ALA A 207 -12.25 -1.43 -9.89
CA ALA A 207 -11.72 -0.56 -10.95
C ALA A 207 -10.60 -1.21 -11.79
N GLY A 208 -10.16 -2.42 -11.42
CA GLY A 208 -9.10 -3.16 -12.11
C GLY A 208 -7.68 -2.86 -11.61
N GLY A 209 -6.73 -3.72 -11.99
CA GLY A 209 -5.37 -3.70 -11.44
C GLY A 209 -4.54 -2.48 -11.79
N GLY A 210 -4.79 -1.84 -12.94
CA GLY A 210 -4.11 -0.58 -13.32
C GLY A 210 -4.44 0.53 -12.32
N VAL A 211 -5.72 0.80 -12.13
CA VAL A 211 -6.22 1.81 -11.19
C VAL A 211 -5.78 1.51 -9.75
N ALA A 212 -5.86 0.26 -9.31
CA ALA A 212 -5.38 -0.12 -7.99
C ALA A 212 -3.86 0.15 -7.81
N THR A 213 -3.06 -0.08 -8.85
CA THR A 213 -1.61 0.20 -8.82
C THR A 213 -1.33 1.70 -8.81
N GLU A 214 -2.13 2.51 -9.52
CA GLU A 214 -2.08 3.97 -9.44
C GLU A 214 -2.39 4.48 -8.02
N ASP A 215 -3.37 3.89 -7.33
CA ASP A 215 -3.68 4.25 -5.94
C ASP A 215 -2.51 3.93 -4.99
N MET A 216 -1.85 2.78 -5.16
CA MET A 216 -0.64 2.44 -4.38
C MET A 216 0.54 3.37 -4.71
N ALA A 217 0.69 3.78 -5.96
CA ALA A 217 1.71 4.75 -6.37
C ALA A 217 1.44 6.14 -5.77
N ALA A 218 0.17 6.57 -5.74
CA ALA A 218 -0.24 7.80 -5.06
C ALA A 218 0.00 7.72 -3.54
N ALA A 219 -0.28 6.58 -2.91
CA ALA A 219 0.00 6.35 -1.50
C ALA A 219 1.50 6.42 -1.18
N LEU A 220 2.37 5.81 -1.99
CA LEU A 220 3.83 5.94 -1.84
C LEU A 220 4.26 7.40 -1.99
N SER A 221 3.76 8.09 -3.01
CA SER A 221 4.04 9.52 -3.24
C SER A 221 3.63 10.38 -2.04
N PHE A 222 2.48 10.07 -1.42
CA PHE A 222 2.02 10.70 -0.19
C PHE A 222 3.00 10.46 0.97
N VAL A 223 3.43 9.21 1.19
CA VAL A 223 4.38 8.87 2.27
C VAL A 223 5.70 9.61 2.09
N PHE A 224 6.28 9.58 0.88
CA PHE A 224 7.55 10.25 0.59
C PHE A 224 7.47 11.78 0.82
N ARG A 225 6.40 12.44 0.37
CA ARG A 225 6.20 13.88 0.59
C ARG A 225 6.03 14.24 2.06
N ASN A 226 5.54 13.31 2.88
CA ASN A 226 5.20 13.55 4.29
C ASN A 226 6.13 12.84 5.28
N ALA A 227 7.22 12.20 4.84
CA ALA A 227 8.09 11.35 5.66
C ALA A 227 8.51 11.99 6.99
N ARG A 228 8.97 13.25 6.96
CA ARG A 228 9.34 14.01 8.17
C ARG A 228 8.19 14.19 9.16
N LYS A 229 6.97 14.44 8.67
CA LYS A 229 5.78 14.59 9.52
C LYS A 229 5.29 13.25 10.06
N LEU A 230 5.49 12.19 9.28
CA LEU A 230 5.12 10.83 9.65
C LEU A 230 6.14 10.21 10.64
N GLY A 231 7.36 10.77 10.73
CA GLY A 231 8.42 10.28 11.61
C GLY A 231 9.01 8.96 11.12
N ILE A 232 9.19 8.82 9.81
CA ILE A 232 9.66 7.59 9.15
C ILE A 232 10.88 7.88 8.28
N SER A 233 11.72 6.86 8.06
CA SER A 233 12.76 6.91 7.03
C SER A 233 12.23 6.38 5.70
N THR A 234 12.54 7.09 4.62
CA THR A 234 12.31 6.63 3.24
C THR A 234 13.45 5.77 2.72
N GLU A 235 14.60 5.77 3.40
CA GLU A 235 15.71 4.89 3.07
C GLU A 235 15.37 3.47 3.48
N GLY A 236 15.67 2.49 2.62
CA GLY A 236 15.48 1.10 2.98
C GLY A 236 14.03 0.62 2.98
N TYR A 237 13.06 1.36 2.43
CA TYR A 237 11.67 0.91 2.43
C TYR A 237 11.46 -0.39 1.61
N SER A 238 10.36 -1.10 1.88
CA SER A 238 9.98 -2.32 1.17
C SER A 238 8.55 -2.28 0.65
N LEU A 239 8.27 -3.05 -0.41
CA LEU A 239 6.92 -3.27 -0.92
C LEU A 239 6.45 -4.67 -0.58
N TRP A 240 5.23 -4.79 -0.11
CA TRP A 240 4.62 -6.05 0.29
C TRP A 240 3.29 -6.19 -0.40
N GLY A 241 2.95 -7.39 -0.81
CA GLY A 241 1.58 -7.65 -1.19
C GLY A 241 1.21 -9.11 -1.25
N SER A 242 -0.10 -9.32 -1.32
CA SER A 242 -0.74 -10.63 -1.40
C SER A 242 -1.60 -10.74 -2.65
N SER A 243 -1.56 -11.86 -3.35
CA SER A 243 -2.40 -12.14 -4.52
C SER A 243 -2.43 -10.98 -5.54
N ALA A 244 -3.54 -10.27 -5.68
CA ALA A 244 -3.63 -9.06 -6.51
C ALA A 244 -2.68 -7.95 -6.08
N GLY A 245 -2.58 -7.65 -4.78
CA GLY A 245 -1.65 -6.66 -4.24
C GLY A 245 -0.17 -7.04 -4.42
N ALA A 246 0.16 -8.33 -4.42
CA ALA A 246 1.50 -8.80 -4.75
C ALA A 246 1.89 -8.45 -6.20
N ARG A 247 0.92 -8.41 -7.12
CA ARG A 247 1.16 -7.93 -8.49
C ARG A 247 1.46 -6.43 -8.50
N MET A 248 0.75 -5.64 -7.69
CA MET A 248 0.99 -4.19 -7.55
C MET A 248 2.40 -3.93 -7.00
N ALA A 249 2.77 -4.62 -5.92
CA ALA A 249 4.10 -4.54 -5.32
C ALA A 249 5.21 -4.92 -6.32
N ALA A 250 5.05 -6.02 -7.06
CA ALA A 250 5.99 -6.42 -8.10
C ALA A 250 6.07 -5.41 -9.26
N SER A 251 4.93 -4.92 -9.75
CA SER A 251 4.88 -3.93 -10.83
C SER A 251 5.55 -2.62 -10.47
N ILE A 252 5.29 -2.08 -9.26
CA ILE A 252 6.00 -0.88 -8.77
C ILE A 252 7.47 -1.19 -8.51
N GLY A 253 7.80 -2.35 -7.96
CA GLY A 253 9.19 -2.77 -7.76
C GLY A 253 10.01 -2.80 -9.05
N SER A 254 9.43 -3.32 -10.14
CA SER A 254 10.08 -3.40 -11.44
C SER A 254 10.11 -2.07 -12.20
N ARG A 255 9.04 -1.29 -12.15
CA ARG A 255 8.85 -0.12 -13.04
C ARG A 255 9.00 1.23 -12.34
N GLY A 256 9.01 1.25 -11.02
CA GLY A 256 9.01 2.46 -10.20
C GLY A 256 7.63 3.11 -10.07
N VAL A 257 7.49 3.94 -9.05
CA VAL A 257 6.23 4.65 -8.71
C VAL A 257 5.74 5.55 -9.84
N ALA A 258 6.65 6.26 -10.50
CA ALA A 258 6.33 7.19 -11.59
C ALA A 258 5.72 6.52 -12.83
N ALA A 259 5.94 5.22 -13.05
CA ALA A 259 5.32 4.49 -14.15
C ALA A 259 3.80 4.32 -13.99
N PHE A 260 3.28 4.54 -12.77
CA PHE A 260 1.87 4.44 -12.41
C PHE A 260 1.30 5.77 -11.93
N GLY A 261 1.85 6.88 -12.43
CA GLY A 261 1.31 8.23 -12.17
C GLY A 261 1.69 8.86 -10.84
N GLY A 262 2.55 8.21 -10.04
CA GLY A 262 3.09 8.81 -8.82
C GLY A 262 4.37 9.63 -9.03
N ASP A 263 4.97 10.06 -7.93
CA ASP A 263 6.21 10.83 -7.90
C ASP A 263 7.43 9.98 -8.29
N ARG A 264 8.52 10.66 -8.67
CA ARG A 264 9.83 10.02 -8.82
C ARG A 264 10.47 9.87 -7.44
N VAL A 265 10.57 8.62 -7.00
CA VAL A 265 11.19 8.23 -5.73
C VAL A 265 12.20 7.10 -5.98
N ASP A 266 13.11 6.90 -5.04
CA ASP A 266 14.04 5.77 -5.09
C ASP A 266 13.28 4.43 -5.05
N GLY A 267 13.87 3.40 -5.65
CA GLY A 267 13.27 2.06 -5.67
C GLY A 267 13.28 1.38 -4.29
N PRO A 268 12.41 0.39 -4.06
CA PRO A 268 12.38 -0.35 -2.81
C PRO A 268 13.60 -1.24 -2.68
N THR A 269 13.98 -1.53 -1.44
CA THR A 269 15.13 -2.41 -1.14
C THR A 269 14.74 -3.88 -1.07
N ALA A 270 13.45 -4.18 -0.94
CA ALA A 270 12.90 -5.51 -1.09
C ALA A 270 11.45 -5.45 -1.60
N VAL A 271 11.06 -6.50 -2.33
CA VAL A 271 9.67 -6.80 -2.67
C VAL A 271 9.29 -8.13 -2.04
N VAL A 272 8.19 -8.16 -1.29
CA VAL A 272 7.64 -9.36 -0.67
C VAL A 272 6.33 -9.74 -1.36
N MET A 273 6.28 -10.94 -1.92
CA MET A 273 5.18 -11.44 -2.74
C MET A 273 4.53 -12.68 -2.14
N ALA A 274 3.28 -12.60 -1.73
CA ALA A 274 2.52 -13.77 -1.27
C ALA A 274 1.53 -14.25 -2.34
N TYR A 275 1.60 -15.54 -2.68
CA TYR A 275 0.67 -16.33 -3.49
C TYR A 275 0.10 -15.60 -4.72
N THR A 276 0.94 -15.27 -5.70
CA THR A 276 0.49 -14.63 -6.96
C THR A 276 1.23 -15.10 -8.20
N ALA A 277 0.50 -15.27 -9.29
CA ALA A 277 1.09 -15.35 -10.62
C ALA A 277 1.42 -13.95 -11.16
N HIS A 278 2.68 -13.72 -11.53
CA HIS A 278 3.15 -12.51 -12.19
C HIS A 278 4.35 -12.83 -13.09
N SER A 279 4.46 -12.23 -14.27
CA SER A 279 5.53 -12.51 -15.24
C SER A 279 6.28 -11.28 -15.73
N ASP A 280 5.71 -10.07 -15.55
CA ASP A 280 6.40 -8.83 -15.90
C ASP A 280 7.66 -8.67 -15.05
N ARG A 281 8.69 -8.10 -15.65
CA ARG A 281 9.98 -7.83 -15.00
C ARG A 281 10.74 -6.73 -15.72
N ALA A 282 11.56 -6.03 -14.96
CA ALA A 282 12.56 -5.11 -15.49
C ALA A 282 13.93 -5.79 -15.65
N PRO A 283 14.88 -5.18 -16.38
CA PRO A 283 16.25 -5.68 -16.46
C PRO A 283 16.98 -5.72 -15.11
N VAL A 284 16.62 -4.80 -14.20
CA VAL A 284 17.10 -4.76 -12.83
C VAL A 284 15.87 -4.85 -11.93
N GLU A 285 15.91 -5.78 -10.99
CA GLU A 285 14.79 -6.08 -10.09
C GLU A 285 15.26 -5.96 -8.64
N PRO A 286 14.42 -5.46 -7.72
CA PRO A 286 14.74 -5.44 -6.31
C PRO A 286 14.82 -6.87 -5.75
N PRO A 287 15.62 -7.10 -4.70
CA PRO A 287 15.60 -8.34 -3.93
C PRO A 287 14.17 -8.79 -3.63
N THR A 288 13.83 -10.05 -3.92
CA THR A 288 12.45 -10.55 -3.83
C THR A 288 12.32 -11.73 -2.88
N PHE A 289 11.48 -11.59 -1.86
CA PHE A 289 11.02 -12.71 -1.03
C PHE A 289 9.64 -13.14 -1.52
N ALA A 290 9.42 -14.44 -1.70
CA ALA A 290 8.13 -14.94 -2.16
C ALA A 290 7.66 -16.17 -1.39
N VAL A 291 6.35 -16.24 -1.14
CA VAL A 291 5.72 -17.37 -0.44
C VAL A 291 4.48 -17.85 -1.17
N VAL A 292 4.20 -19.15 -1.08
CA VAL A 292 2.95 -19.73 -1.60
C VAL A 292 2.61 -21.01 -0.84
N GLY A 293 1.33 -21.37 -0.81
CA GLY A 293 0.89 -22.68 -0.33
C GLY A 293 0.96 -23.73 -1.44
N GLU A 294 1.37 -24.95 -1.12
CA GLU A 294 1.44 -26.04 -2.11
C GLU A 294 0.05 -26.40 -2.69
N ASP A 295 -1.00 -26.23 -1.89
CA ASP A 295 -2.39 -26.52 -2.26
C ASP A 295 -3.12 -25.27 -2.79
N ASP A 296 -2.38 -24.26 -3.25
CA ASP A 296 -2.96 -23.04 -3.82
C ASP A 296 -3.66 -23.32 -5.16
N GLY A 297 -4.99 -23.42 -5.10
CA GLY A 297 -5.86 -23.60 -6.25
C GLY A 297 -6.19 -22.34 -7.06
N ILE A 298 -5.75 -21.16 -6.63
CA ILE A 298 -6.02 -19.87 -7.31
C ILE A 298 -4.77 -19.39 -8.06
N ALA A 299 -3.62 -19.36 -7.38
CA ALA A 299 -2.33 -18.97 -7.93
C ALA A 299 -1.38 -20.17 -7.92
N SER A 300 -1.23 -20.81 -9.09
CA SER A 300 -0.36 -21.98 -9.25
C SER A 300 1.06 -21.75 -8.72
N PRO A 301 1.55 -22.57 -7.76
CA PRO A 301 2.93 -22.50 -7.25
C PRO A 301 3.97 -22.61 -8.35
N ALA A 302 3.71 -23.45 -9.36
CA ALA A 302 4.58 -23.57 -10.53
C ALA A 302 4.74 -22.26 -11.29
N THR A 303 3.72 -21.40 -11.32
CA THR A 303 3.79 -20.08 -11.97
C THR A 303 4.64 -19.11 -11.16
N MET A 304 4.53 -19.12 -9.83
CA MET A 304 5.41 -18.35 -8.96
C MET A 304 6.86 -18.79 -9.11
N ARG A 305 7.12 -20.11 -9.05
CA ARG A 305 8.46 -20.67 -9.22
C ARG A 305 9.10 -20.24 -10.53
N ARG A 306 8.35 -20.23 -11.64
CA ARG A 306 8.86 -19.75 -12.95
C ARG A 306 9.35 -18.29 -12.89
N ARG A 307 8.65 -17.40 -12.17
CA ARG A 307 9.10 -16.02 -11.97
C ARG A 307 10.36 -15.99 -11.13
N ILE A 308 10.35 -16.65 -9.98
CA ILE A 308 11.49 -16.67 -9.05
C ILE A 308 12.75 -17.20 -9.74
N ASP A 309 12.64 -18.28 -10.53
CA ASP A 309 13.77 -18.82 -11.27
C ASP A 309 14.27 -17.84 -12.36
N ALA A 310 13.37 -17.05 -12.96
CA ALA A 310 13.77 -16.02 -13.91
C ALA A 310 14.52 -14.87 -13.22
N LEU A 311 14.08 -14.43 -12.05
CA LEU A 311 14.77 -13.44 -11.22
C LEU A 311 16.15 -13.94 -10.78
N ARG A 312 16.21 -15.18 -10.28
CA ARG A 312 17.47 -15.83 -9.88
C ARG A 312 18.47 -15.90 -11.04
N ARG A 313 18.02 -16.30 -12.24
CA ARG A 313 18.87 -16.33 -13.45
C ARG A 313 19.34 -14.95 -13.89
N ALA A 314 18.61 -13.89 -13.56
CA ALA A 314 19.01 -12.50 -13.82
C ALA A 314 19.97 -11.93 -12.74
N GLY A 315 20.32 -12.72 -11.72
CA GLY A 315 21.20 -12.29 -10.64
C GLY A 315 20.49 -11.53 -9.50
N THR A 316 19.16 -11.45 -9.53
CA THR A 316 18.40 -10.84 -8.43
C THR A 316 18.44 -11.74 -7.19
N PRO A 317 18.77 -11.20 -6.00
CA PRO A 317 18.65 -11.94 -4.75
C PRO A 317 17.20 -12.36 -4.53
N VAL A 318 16.97 -13.66 -4.34
CA VAL A 318 15.62 -14.19 -4.12
C VAL A 318 15.59 -15.24 -3.02
N GLU A 319 14.52 -15.20 -2.23
CA GLU A 319 14.15 -16.27 -1.30
C GLU A 319 12.72 -16.70 -1.62
N TYR A 320 12.47 -18.01 -1.63
CA TYR A 320 11.18 -18.56 -2.02
C TYR A 320 10.82 -19.75 -1.14
N LEU A 321 9.68 -19.66 -0.47
CA LEU A 321 9.18 -20.67 0.46
C LEU A 321 7.84 -21.20 -0.03
N GLU A 322 7.72 -22.52 -0.04
CA GLU A 322 6.47 -23.23 -0.33
C GLU A 322 6.02 -23.97 0.92
N TYR A 323 4.76 -23.79 1.27
CA TYR A 323 4.21 -24.30 2.52
C TYR A 323 3.26 -25.47 2.26
N PRO A 324 3.54 -26.67 2.78
CA PRO A 324 2.72 -27.85 2.54
C PRO A 324 1.38 -27.74 3.26
N ARG A 325 0.31 -28.25 2.64
CA ARG A 325 -1.05 -28.28 3.20
C ARG A 325 -1.64 -26.90 3.51
N VAL A 326 -1.33 -25.91 2.69
CA VAL A 326 -1.84 -24.54 2.80
C VAL A 326 -2.38 -24.11 1.44
N GLY A 327 -3.58 -23.53 1.44
CA GLY A 327 -4.25 -23.02 0.24
C GLY A 327 -3.92 -21.55 -0.06
N HIS A 328 -4.69 -20.94 -0.95
CA HIS A 328 -4.53 -19.52 -1.28
C HIS A 328 -4.90 -18.59 -0.11
N GLY A 329 -4.27 -17.43 -0.01
CA GLY A 329 -4.77 -16.35 0.83
C GLY A 329 -4.69 -16.65 2.33
N PHE A 330 -3.65 -17.33 2.79
CA PHE A 330 -3.49 -17.77 4.19
C PHE A 330 -3.12 -16.66 5.19
N GLY A 331 -2.99 -15.41 4.74
CA GLY A 331 -2.67 -14.27 5.61
C GLY A 331 -1.36 -14.49 6.36
N THR A 332 -1.37 -14.33 7.68
CA THR A 332 -0.18 -14.53 8.53
C THR A 332 0.28 -15.99 8.60
N GLY A 333 -0.56 -16.94 8.16
CA GLY A 333 -0.30 -18.37 8.24
C GLY A 333 -0.45 -18.94 9.66
N ALA A 334 -1.01 -18.18 10.60
CA ALA A 334 -1.20 -18.61 11.99
C ALA A 334 -1.92 -19.96 12.09
N GLY A 335 -1.31 -20.92 12.80
CA GLY A 335 -1.84 -22.27 12.95
C GLY A 335 -1.61 -23.20 11.76
N THR A 336 -0.81 -22.79 10.76
CA THR A 336 -0.47 -23.60 9.59
C THR A 336 1.03 -23.82 9.45
N SER A 337 1.47 -24.55 8.41
CA SER A 337 2.89 -24.68 8.07
C SER A 337 3.54 -23.35 7.62
N ALA A 338 2.74 -22.34 7.25
CA ALA A 338 3.22 -21.02 6.86
C ALA A 338 3.46 -20.08 8.05
N GLN A 339 3.16 -20.47 9.28
CA GLN A 339 3.34 -19.60 10.45
C GLN A 339 4.79 -19.10 10.57
N GLY A 340 4.95 -17.78 10.77
CA GLY A 340 6.26 -17.14 10.92
C GLY A 340 6.91 -16.67 9.62
N TRP A 341 6.23 -16.81 8.47
CA TRP A 341 6.77 -16.37 7.18
C TRP A 341 7.04 -14.86 7.10
N ILE A 342 6.27 -14.03 7.81
CA ILE A 342 6.45 -12.56 7.84
C ILE A 342 7.76 -12.21 8.57
N ALA A 343 8.06 -12.87 9.68
CA ALA A 343 9.35 -12.72 10.36
C ALA A 343 10.53 -13.13 9.45
N ALA A 344 10.40 -14.22 8.70
CA ALA A 344 11.40 -14.61 7.71
C ALA A 344 11.57 -13.54 6.60
N ALA A 345 10.47 -12.98 6.12
CA ALA A 345 10.50 -11.88 5.14
C ALA A 345 11.12 -10.59 5.71
N CYS A 346 10.89 -10.26 7.00
CA CYS A 346 11.58 -9.16 7.69
C CYS A 346 13.09 -9.38 7.72
N GLU A 347 13.56 -10.58 8.03
CA GLU A 347 15.00 -10.90 8.04
C GLU A 347 15.62 -10.82 6.64
N PHE A 348 14.89 -11.26 5.60
CA PHE A 348 15.29 -11.06 4.21
C PHE A 348 15.40 -9.56 3.85
N TRP A 349 14.39 -8.78 4.22
CA TRP A 349 14.37 -7.34 3.97
C TRP A 349 15.55 -6.64 4.66
N LYS A 350 15.80 -6.94 5.93
CA LYS A 350 16.94 -6.42 6.70
C LYS A 350 18.28 -6.69 6.02
N LYS A 351 18.49 -7.89 5.47
CA LYS A 351 19.71 -8.23 4.70
C LYS A 351 19.83 -7.46 3.39
N SER A 352 18.71 -7.00 2.85
CA SER A 352 18.63 -6.25 1.59
C SER A 352 18.77 -4.74 1.76
N MET A 353 18.78 -4.24 3.01
CA MET A 353 18.94 -2.81 3.29
C MET A 353 20.36 -2.33 2.95
N PRO A 354 20.52 -1.05 2.54
CA PRO A 354 21.83 -0.45 2.35
C PRO A 354 22.58 -0.48 3.68
N ARG A 355 23.83 -0.92 3.65
CA ARG A 355 24.66 -0.84 4.85
C ARG A 355 25.12 0.60 5.07
N PRO A 356 25.29 1.04 6.34
CA PRO A 356 25.85 2.35 6.65
C PRO A 356 27.22 2.62 6.03
N ASP A 357 27.94 1.58 5.59
CA ASP A 357 29.29 1.63 5.02
C ASP A 357 29.36 1.33 3.52
N GLY A 358 28.22 1.17 2.84
CA GLY A 358 28.16 1.00 1.37
C GLY A 358 28.76 -0.31 0.83
N LYS A 359 29.09 -1.30 1.68
CA LYS A 359 29.68 -2.57 1.24
C LYS A 359 28.69 -3.73 1.31
N VAL A 360 28.32 -4.27 0.15
CA VAL A 360 27.65 -5.59 0.05
C VAL A 360 28.69 -6.67 0.34
N THR A 361 28.43 -7.60 1.28
CA THR A 361 29.25 -8.83 1.42
C THR A 361 28.72 -9.87 0.44
N PRO A 362 29.62 -10.72 -0.09
CA PRO A 362 29.31 -11.68 -1.15
C PRO A 362 28.21 -12.67 -0.81
#